data_AF-B2GM95-F1
#
_entry.id   AF-B2GM95-F1
#
_cell.length_a   1.000
_cell.length_b   1.000
_cell.length_c   1.000
_cell.angle_alpha   90.00
_cell.angle_beta   90.00
_cell.angle_gamma   90.00
#
_symmetry.space_group_name_H-M   'P 1'
#
loop_
_entity.id
_entity.type
_entity.pdbx_description
1 polymer ?
#
loop_
_entity_poly.entity_id
_entity_poly.type
_entity_poly.pdbx_seq_one_letter_code
_entity_poly.pdbx_strand_id
1 'polypeptide(L)'
;MKFVIALAALLAVACAAPTPKPARPTPAKGDFRNEFDHLIVAAAVQRFHDLEEFLLKLSEQVADLEKTKNREEKAKILREITIADGLVVGGRTYFEKELKRTDLDLVEKFNFEAVLATIGILDRDLKALATRVNAIKV
;
A
#
# COMPACT_ATOMS: atom_id res chain seq x y z
N MET A 1 8.43 6.51 12.13
CA MET A 1 8.55 5.61 10.97
C MET A 1 9.46 6.27 9.95
N LYS A 2 10.27 5.52 9.20
CA LYS A 2 11.00 6.09 8.05
C LYS A 2 10.02 6.06 6.89
N PHE A 3 9.50 7.22 6.47
CA PHE A 3 8.49 7.36 5.42
C PHE A 3 9.01 6.80 4.09
N VAL A 4 8.54 5.62 3.67
CA VAL A 4 9.05 4.93 2.47
C VAL A 4 8.26 5.30 1.22
N ILE A 5 7.03 5.82 1.36
CA ILE A 5 6.15 6.10 0.22
C ILE A 5 6.70 7.24 -0.66
N ALA A 6 7.52 8.13 -0.11
CA ALA A 6 8.16 9.17 -0.92
C ALA A 6 9.05 8.59 -2.03
N LEU A 7 9.76 7.47 -1.84
CA LEU A 7 10.74 7.00 -2.82
C LEU A 7 10.12 6.11 -3.92
N ALA A 8 9.16 5.24 -3.56
CA ALA A 8 8.52 4.34 -4.52
C ALA A 8 7.49 5.05 -5.41
N ALA A 9 6.73 6.01 -4.85
CA ALA A 9 5.80 6.83 -5.63
C ALA A 9 6.53 7.81 -6.57
N LEU A 10 7.68 8.37 -6.17
CA LEU A 10 8.49 9.24 -7.03
C LEU A 10 9.08 8.50 -8.24
N LEU A 11 9.45 7.22 -8.10
CA LEU A 11 10.00 6.43 -9.20
C LEU A 11 8.92 5.95 -10.18
N ALA A 12 7.71 5.63 -9.71
CA ALA A 12 6.59 5.26 -10.59
C ALA A 12 6.01 6.46 -11.36
N VAL A 13 5.89 7.63 -10.72
CA VAL A 13 5.35 8.85 -11.34
C VAL A 13 6.33 9.48 -12.35
N ALA A 14 7.64 9.31 -12.16
CA ALA A 14 8.64 9.84 -13.11
C ALA A 14 8.57 9.18 -14.50
N CYS A 15 8.04 7.96 -14.61
CA CYS A 15 7.79 7.30 -15.90
C CYS A 15 6.41 7.63 -16.50
N ALA A 16 5.49 8.20 -15.73
CA ALA A 16 4.14 8.59 -16.14
C ALA A 16 3.98 10.10 -16.37
N ALA A 17 5.08 10.82 -16.66
CA ALA A 17 5.02 12.23 -17.00
C ALA A 17 4.07 12.46 -18.19
N PRO A 18 3.18 13.47 -18.15
CA PRO A 18 2.16 13.69 -19.16
C PRO A 18 2.83 14.10 -20.47
N THR A 19 3.12 13.14 -21.33
CA THR A 19 3.37 13.43 -22.74
C THR A 19 2.00 13.70 -23.39
N PRO A 20 1.91 14.66 -24.32
CA PRO A 20 0.64 15.01 -24.94
C PRO A 20 0.02 13.77 -25.59
N LYS A 21 -1.13 13.35 -25.07
CA LYS A 21 -1.84 12.11 -25.44
C LYS A 21 -2.12 12.13 -26.95
N PRO A 22 -1.47 11.29 -27.79
CA PRO A 22 -1.83 11.23 -29.19
C PRO A 22 -3.20 10.56 -29.31
N ALA A 23 -4.08 11.16 -30.11
CA ALA A 23 -5.37 10.59 -30.46
C ALA A 23 -5.17 9.36 -31.36
N ARG A 24 -4.89 8.17 -30.82
CA ARG A 24 -4.91 6.86 -31.54
C ARG A 24 -4.82 5.65 -30.60
N PRO A 25 -5.18 4.43 -31.08
CA PRO A 25 -5.56 3.28 -30.26
C PRO A 25 -4.37 2.43 -29.76
N THR A 26 -3.16 2.98 -29.74
CA THR A 26 -1.96 2.31 -29.23
C THR A 26 -1.36 3.14 -28.11
N PRO A 27 -1.07 2.55 -26.94
CA PRO A 27 -0.43 3.24 -25.83
C PRO A 27 0.91 3.83 -26.27
N ALA A 28 1.21 5.04 -25.79
CA ALA A 28 2.52 5.63 -26.02
C ALA A 28 3.61 4.76 -25.38
N LYS A 29 4.81 4.73 -25.97
CA LYS A 29 5.93 3.97 -25.44
C LYS A 29 6.26 4.46 -24.02
N GLY A 30 6.13 3.59 -23.02
CA GLY A 30 6.31 3.94 -21.60
C GLY A 30 5.01 4.05 -20.81
N ASP A 31 3.86 3.80 -21.44
CA ASP A 31 2.54 3.83 -20.79
C ASP A 31 1.98 2.40 -20.63
N PHE A 32 1.04 2.24 -19.70
CA PHE A 32 0.29 0.99 -19.54
C PHE A 32 -0.44 0.62 -20.82
N ARG A 33 -0.40 -0.66 -21.21
CA ARG A 33 -1.15 -1.09 -22.39
C ARG A 33 -2.63 -1.30 -22.10
N ASN A 34 -2.93 -1.68 -20.87
CA ASN A 34 -4.28 -1.85 -20.37
C ASN A 34 -4.63 -0.73 -19.37
N GLU A 35 -5.61 0.09 -19.72
CA GLU A 35 -6.10 1.17 -18.85
C GLU A 35 -6.61 0.65 -17.51
N PHE A 36 -7.17 -0.57 -17.46
CA PHE A 36 -7.62 -1.14 -16.20
C PHE A 36 -6.45 -1.46 -15.27
N ASP A 37 -5.32 -1.94 -15.82
CA ASP A 37 -4.10 -2.20 -15.04
C ASP A 37 -3.53 -0.88 -14.50
N HIS A 38 -3.56 0.19 -15.30
CA HIS A 38 -3.19 1.54 -14.86
C HIS A 38 -4.07 2.04 -13.70
N LEU A 39 -5.39 1.97 -13.87
CA LEU A 39 -6.35 2.41 -12.85
C LEU A 39 -6.21 1.62 -11.54
N ILE A 40 -5.96 0.31 -11.63
CA ILE A 40 -5.76 -0.53 -10.45
C ILE A 40 -4.47 -0.15 -9.71
N VAL A 41 -3.37 0.09 -10.43
CA VAL A 41 -2.11 0.53 -9.80
C VAL A 41 -2.29 1.89 -9.15
N ALA A 42 -2.88 2.86 -9.86
CA ALA A 42 -3.14 4.18 -9.31
C ALA A 42 -4.03 4.13 -8.05
N ALA A 43 -5.10 3.33 -8.09
CA ALA A 43 -5.98 3.13 -6.94
C ALA A 43 -5.26 2.46 -5.76
N ALA A 44 -4.42 1.44 -6.03
CA ALA A 44 -3.64 0.76 -5.00
C ALA A 44 -2.67 1.72 -4.32
N VAL A 45 -1.94 2.54 -5.08
CA VAL A 45 -1.01 3.54 -4.55
C VAL A 45 -1.76 4.52 -3.64
N GLN A 46 -2.91 5.04 -4.07
CA GLN A 46 -3.71 5.94 -3.23
C GLN A 46 -4.20 5.25 -1.96
N ARG A 47 -4.74 4.02 -2.07
CA ARG A 47 -5.21 3.27 -0.90
C ARG A 47 -4.09 2.98 0.10
N PHE A 48 -2.87 2.76 -0.39
CA PHE A 48 -1.69 2.53 0.45
C PHE A 48 -1.18 3.80 1.13
N HIS A 49 -1.32 4.95 0.46
CA HIS A 49 -1.09 6.23 1.11
C HIS A 49 -2.09 6.48 2.24
N ASP A 50 -3.39 6.29 1.99
CA ASP A 50 -4.43 6.41 3.01
C ASP A 50 -4.16 5.45 4.20
N LEU A 51 -3.64 4.25 3.91
CA LEU A 51 -3.28 3.28 4.94
C LEU A 51 -2.06 3.70 5.76
N GLU A 52 -1.06 4.35 5.16
CA GLU A 52 0.08 4.92 5.88
C GLU A 52 -0.37 6.03 6.86
N GLU A 53 -1.28 6.91 6.42
CA GLU A 53 -1.88 7.91 7.31
C GLU A 53 -2.67 7.26 8.46
N PHE A 54 -3.40 6.19 8.17
CA PHE A 54 -4.12 5.43 9.19
C PHE A 54 -3.18 4.79 10.19
N LEU A 55 -2.06 4.20 9.74
CA LEU A 55 -1.01 3.66 10.58
C LEU A 55 -0.38 4.71 11.51
N LEU A 56 -0.23 5.94 11.03
CA LEU A 56 0.24 7.06 11.84
C LEU A 56 -0.77 7.36 12.98
N LYS A 57 -2.05 7.49 12.65
CA LYS A 57 -3.12 7.72 13.64
C LYS A 57 -3.22 6.59 14.67
N LEU A 58 -3.13 5.34 14.23
CA LEU A 58 -3.09 4.20 15.14
C LEU A 58 -1.86 4.25 16.05
N SER A 59 -0.70 4.65 15.54
CA SER A 59 0.51 4.77 16.35
C SER A 59 0.37 5.79 17.48
N GLU A 60 -0.35 6.89 17.24
CA GLU A 60 -0.70 7.88 18.27
C GLU A 60 -1.67 7.29 19.31
N GLN A 61 -2.73 6.61 18.86
CA GLN A 61 -3.67 5.92 19.76
C GLN A 61 -2.97 4.87 20.63
N VAL A 62 -1.97 4.16 20.09
CA VAL A 62 -1.16 3.22 20.86
C VAL A 62 -0.34 3.93 21.93
N ALA A 63 0.22 5.10 21.63
CA ALA A 63 0.95 5.89 22.63
C ALA A 63 0.04 6.39 23.76
N ASP A 64 -1.23 6.67 23.47
CA ASP A 64 -2.21 7.03 24.50
C ASP A 64 -2.69 5.80 25.28
N LEU A 65 -2.93 4.66 24.61
CA LEU A 65 -3.19 3.38 25.25
C LEU A 65 -2.09 2.98 26.23
N GLU A 66 -0.83 3.26 25.91
CA GLU A 66 0.31 3.04 26.81
C GLU A 66 0.20 3.81 28.13
N LYS A 67 -0.55 4.91 28.17
CA LYS A 67 -0.82 5.71 29.37
C LYS A 67 -2.11 5.26 30.06
N THR A 68 -3.19 5.11 29.29
CA THR A 68 -4.54 4.83 29.82
C THR A 68 -4.70 3.39 30.30
N LYS A 69 -3.98 2.46 29.67
CA LYS A 69 -4.11 1.01 29.87
C LYS A 69 -5.56 0.52 29.70
N ASN A 70 -6.33 1.16 28.83
CA ASN A 70 -7.73 0.82 28.63
C ASN A 70 -7.90 -0.46 27.77
N ARG A 71 -8.58 -1.48 28.33
CA ARG A 71 -8.82 -2.76 27.64
C ARG A 71 -9.69 -2.64 26.39
N GLU A 72 -10.72 -1.78 26.41
CA GLU A 72 -11.62 -1.59 25.27
C GLU A 72 -10.92 -0.87 24.11
N GLU A 73 -10.10 0.13 24.45
CA GLU A 73 -9.24 0.84 23.49
C GLU A 73 -8.24 -0.11 22.84
N LYS A 74 -7.57 -0.96 23.63
CA LYS A 74 -6.70 -2.03 23.10
C LYS A 74 -7.44 -2.93 22.10
N ALA A 75 -8.64 -3.38 22.47
CA ALA A 75 -9.43 -4.24 21.59
C ALA A 75 -9.87 -3.52 20.31
N LYS A 76 -10.19 -2.23 20.38
CA LYS A 76 -10.52 -1.40 19.21
C LYS A 76 -9.33 -1.25 18.26
N ILE A 77 -8.17 -0.89 18.79
CA ILE A 77 -6.94 -0.74 18.01
C ILE A 77 -6.57 -2.06 17.32
N LEU A 78 -6.64 -3.19 18.02
CA LEU A 78 -6.35 -4.49 17.41
C LEU A 78 -7.32 -4.83 16.27
N ARG A 79 -8.62 -4.54 16.40
CA ARG A 79 -9.60 -4.72 15.31
C ARG A 79 -9.28 -3.86 14.11
N GLU A 80 -8.92 -2.60 14.35
CA GLU A 80 -8.53 -1.66 13.30
C GLU A 80 -7.28 -2.14 12.54
N ILE A 81 -6.28 -2.66 13.25
CA ILE A 81 -5.10 -3.30 12.64
C ILE A 81 -5.50 -4.53 11.82
N THR A 82 -6.42 -5.37 12.31
CA THR A 82 -6.91 -6.55 11.56
C THR A 82 -7.62 -6.16 10.26
N ILE A 83 -8.40 -5.08 10.26
CA ILE A 83 -9.07 -4.60 9.04
C ILE A 83 -8.03 -4.12 8.01
N ALA A 84 -7.04 -3.36 8.48
CA ALA A 84 -5.93 -2.91 7.64
C ALA A 84 -5.11 -4.07 7.06
N ASP A 85 -4.81 -5.09 7.87
CA ASP A 85 -4.11 -6.30 7.43
C ASP A 85 -4.89 -7.04 6.33
N GLY A 86 -6.21 -7.12 6.45
CA GLY A 86 -7.08 -7.70 5.41
C GLY A 86 -6.92 -7.03 4.04
N LEU A 87 -6.80 -5.69 4.00
CA LEU A 87 -6.55 -4.95 2.76
C LEU A 87 -5.17 -5.30 2.18
N VAL A 88 -4.14 -5.35 3.01
CA VAL A 88 -2.75 -5.62 2.61
C VAL A 88 -2.61 -7.05 2.07
N VAL A 89 -3.19 -8.04 2.76
CA VAL A 89 -3.16 -9.46 2.34
C VAL A 89 -3.95 -9.66 1.04
N GLY A 90 -5.12 -9.05 0.92
CA GLY A 90 -5.93 -9.10 -0.30
C GLY A 90 -5.19 -8.48 -1.49
N GLY A 91 -4.63 -7.29 -1.31
CA GLY A 91 -3.82 -6.61 -2.31
C GLY A 91 -2.60 -7.46 -2.72
N ARG A 92 -1.88 -8.04 -1.75
CA ARG A 92 -0.71 -8.90 -2.02
C ARG A 92 -1.09 -10.05 -2.93
N THR A 93 -2.13 -10.78 -2.56
CA THR A 93 -2.61 -11.95 -3.29
C THR A 93 -2.99 -11.58 -4.72
N TYR A 94 -3.66 -10.44 -4.91
CA TYR A 94 -4.01 -9.93 -6.23
C TYR A 94 -2.77 -9.64 -7.07
N PHE A 95 -1.86 -8.78 -6.59
CA PHE A 95 -0.70 -8.37 -7.40
C PHE A 95 0.31 -9.50 -7.62
N GLU A 96 0.46 -10.44 -6.69
CA GLU A 96 1.28 -11.66 -6.89
C GLU A 96 0.72 -12.57 -7.99
N LYS A 97 -0.61 -12.59 -8.15
CA LYS A 97 -1.26 -13.31 -9.25
C LYS A 97 -1.07 -12.57 -10.57
N GLU A 98 -1.32 -11.27 -10.59
CA GLU A 98 -1.18 -10.46 -11.79
C GLU A 98 0.26 -10.47 -12.32
N LEU A 99 1.27 -10.44 -11.46
CA LEU A 99 2.68 -10.49 -11.86
C LEU A 99 3.07 -11.77 -12.63
N LYS A 100 2.27 -12.85 -12.52
CA LYS A 100 2.51 -14.12 -13.23
C LYS A 100 1.93 -14.12 -14.65
N ARG A 101 1.23 -13.07 -15.06
CA ARG A 101 0.72 -12.90 -16.42
C ARG A 101 1.88 -12.88 -17.41
N THR A 102 1.78 -13.70 -18.45
CA THR A 102 2.83 -13.84 -19.48
C THR A 102 2.83 -12.70 -20.48
N ASP A 103 1.74 -11.93 -20.54
CA ASP A 103 1.57 -10.84 -21.50
C ASP A 103 2.15 -9.52 -21.00
N LEU A 104 2.55 -9.37 -19.73
CA LEU A 104 3.00 -8.10 -19.15
C LEU A 104 4.23 -7.53 -19.85
N ASP A 105 4.17 -6.22 -20.11
CA ASP A 105 5.36 -5.48 -20.53
C ASP A 105 6.21 -5.03 -19.33
N LEU A 106 7.33 -4.38 -19.62
CA LEU A 106 8.26 -3.92 -18.61
C LEU A 106 7.65 -2.88 -17.65
N VAL A 107 6.77 -2.02 -18.15
CA VAL A 107 6.14 -0.94 -17.35
C VAL A 107 5.14 -1.54 -16.39
N GLU A 108 4.26 -2.41 -16.88
CA GLU A 108 3.26 -3.10 -16.07
C GLU A 108 3.93 -3.96 -14.99
N LYS A 109 4.95 -4.73 -15.38
CA LYS A 109 5.71 -5.58 -14.46
C LYS A 109 6.38 -4.75 -13.36
N PHE A 110 7.08 -3.66 -13.74
CA PHE A 110 7.73 -2.78 -12.78
C PHE A 110 6.73 -2.18 -11.78
N ASN A 111 5.58 -1.70 -12.27
CA ASN A 111 4.57 -1.10 -11.41
C ASN A 111 3.95 -2.14 -10.45
N PHE A 112 3.66 -3.35 -10.91
CA PHE A 112 3.16 -4.42 -10.03
C PHE A 112 4.21 -4.82 -8.96
N GLU A 113 5.48 -4.91 -9.34
CA GLU A 113 6.58 -5.16 -8.39
C GLU A 113 6.73 -4.03 -7.36
N ALA A 114 6.60 -2.77 -7.80
CA ALA A 114 6.66 -1.61 -6.90
C ALA A 114 5.49 -1.61 -5.90
N VAL A 115 4.28 -1.91 -6.36
CA VAL A 115 3.09 -2.06 -5.51
C VAL A 115 3.30 -3.18 -4.48
N LEU A 116 3.82 -4.34 -4.89
CA LEU A 116 4.14 -5.44 -3.98
C LEU A 116 5.22 -5.06 -2.94
N ALA A 117 6.22 -4.28 -3.33
CA ALA A 117 7.22 -3.76 -2.39
C ALA A 117 6.58 -2.85 -1.33
N THR A 118 5.68 -1.94 -1.74
CA THR A 118 4.92 -1.07 -0.81
C THR A 118 4.06 -1.89 0.15
N ILE A 119 3.34 -2.90 -0.36
CA ILE A 119 2.58 -3.86 0.47
C ILE A 119 3.49 -4.54 1.50
N GLY A 120 4.69 -4.94 1.09
CA GLY A 120 5.67 -5.58 1.98
C GLY A 120 6.15 -4.68 3.14
N ILE A 121 6.18 -3.37 2.93
CA ILE A 121 6.50 -2.39 3.97
C ILE A 121 5.31 -2.24 4.93
N LEU A 122 4.11 -2.00 4.38
CA LEU A 122 2.88 -1.81 5.17
C LEU A 122 2.56 -3.04 6.04
N ASP A 123 2.71 -4.25 5.48
CA ASP A 123 2.54 -5.51 6.22
C ASP A 123 3.47 -5.59 7.44
N ARG A 124 4.74 -5.20 7.26
CA ARG A 124 5.74 -5.22 8.33
C ARG A 124 5.41 -4.22 9.43
N ASP A 125 4.99 -3.01 9.05
CA ASP A 125 4.66 -1.95 9.98
C ASP A 125 3.37 -2.26 10.77
N LEU A 126 2.34 -2.82 10.11
CA LEU A 126 1.13 -3.31 10.77
C LEU A 126 1.43 -4.41 11.79
N LYS A 127 2.23 -5.42 11.42
CA LYS A 127 2.62 -6.51 12.32
C LYS A 127 3.46 -6.02 13.50
N ALA A 128 4.37 -5.07 13.27
CA ALA A 128 5.13 -4.44 14.34
C ALA A 128 4.23 -3.69 15.31
N LEU A 129 3.26 -2.91 14.80
CA LEU A 129 2.30 -2.19 15.62
C LEU A 129 1.40 -3.15 16.41
N ALA A 130 0.87 -4.21 15.77
CA ALA A 130 0.09 -5.25 16.44
C ALA A 130 0.86 -5.90 17.60
N THR A 131 2.14 -6.20 17.38
CA THR A 131 3.03 -6.77 18.40
C THR A 131 3.19 -5.82 19.58
N ARG A 132 3.42 -4.53 19.31
CA ARG A 132 3.51 -3.49 20.35
C ARG A 132 2.23 -3.40 21.17
N VAL A 133 1.07 -3.36 20.52
CA VAL A 133 -0.24 -3.28 21.19
C VAL A 133 -0.50 -4.49 22.06
N ASN A 134 -0.22 -5.69 21.54
CA ASN A 134 -0.40 -6.93 22.29
C ASN A 134 0.44 -6.98 23.57
N ALA A 135 1.66 -6.41 23.54
CA ALA A 135 2.56 -6.34 24.69
C ALA A 135 2.09 -5.38 25.80
N ILE A 136 1.18 -4.44 25.51
CA ILE A 136 0.66 -3.50 26.52
C ILE A 136 -0.22 -4.26 27.52
N LYS A 137 0.15 -4.24 28.80
CA LYS A 137 -0.67 -4.75 29.90
C LYS A 137 -1.80 -3.74 30.19
N VAL A 138 -3.03 -4.23 30.10
CA VAL A 138 -4.29 -3.53 30.38
C VAL A 138 -5.02 -4.24 31.51
#